data_AF-A0A8T5Q7F8-F1
#
_entry.id   AF-A0A8T5Q7F8-F1
#
_cell.length_a   1.000
_cell.length_b   1.000
_cell.length_c   1.000
_cell.angle_alpha   90.00
_cell.angle_beta   90.00
_cell.angle_gamma   90.00
#
_symmetry.space_group_name_H-M   'P 1'
#
loop_
_entity.id
_entity.type
_entity.pdbx_description
1 polymer ?
#
loop_
_entity_poly.entity_id
_entity_poly.type
_entity_poly.pdbx_seq_one_letter_code
_entity_poly.pdbx_strand_id
1 'polypeptide(L)' 'MAAELKKEEKEALKYLIKQELKRFKEQEKGIKELRPELPFLAVEENYEVLLEKLLKKLK' A
#
# COMPACT_ATOMS: atom_id res chain seq x y z
N MET A 1 6.36 22.52 -10.32
CA MET A 1 7.57 21.77 -10.69
C MET A 1 7.55 20.49 -9.88
N ALA A 2 7.34 19.32 -10.49
CA ALA A 2 7.42 18.06 -9.74
C ALA A 2 8.88 17.86 -9.34
N ALA A 3 9.17 17.80 -8.04
CA ALA A 3 10.52 17.53 -7.57
C ALA A 3 10.93 16.13 -8.05
N GLU A 4 12.00 16.05 -8.84
CA GLU A 4 12.58 14.75 -9.20
C GLU A 4 13.18 14.13 -7.95
N LEU A 5 12.55 13.05 -7.48
CA LEU A 5 13.06 12.26 -6.36
C LEU A 5 14.46 11.71 -6.71
N LYS A 6 15.41 11.91 -5.80
CA LYS A 6 16.73 11.28 -5.86
C LYS A 6 16.61 9.77 -5.74
N LYS A 7 17.64 9.04 -6.19
CA LYS A 7 17.65 7.57 -6.20
C LYS A 7 17.38 6.98 -4.81
N GLU A 8 18.00 7.56 -3.77
CA GLU A 8 17.86 7.14 -2.38
C GLU A 8 16.42 7.36 -1.86
N GLU A 9 15.80 8.48 -2.24
CA GLU A 9 14.41 8.80 -1.86
C GLU A 9 13.42 7.83 -2.53
N LYS A 10 13.67 7.45 -3.79
CA LYS A 10 12.88 6.43 -4.49
C LYS A 10 13.02 5.04 -3.84
N GLU A 11 14.21 4.67 -3.38
CA GLU A 11 14.44 3.40 -2.68
C GLU A 11 13.78 3.40 -1.29
N ALA A 12 13.90 4.49 -0.53
CA ALA A 12 13.21 4.65 0.74
C ALA A 12 11.68 4.57 0.57
N LEU A 13 11.11 5.26 -0.43
CA LEU A 13 9.68 5.18 -0.75
C LEU A 13 9.26 3.76 -1.17
N LYS A 14 10.04 3.07 -2.00
CA LYS A 14 9.77 1.67 -2.35
C LYS A 14 9.75 0.77 -1.12
N TYR A 15 10.67 0.98 -0.18
CA TYR A 15 10.70 0.21 1.06
C TYR A 15 9.46 0.47 1.92
N LEU A 16 9.09 1.73 2.12
CA LEU A 16 7.93 2.12 2.92
C LEU A 16 6.61 1.59 2.32
N ILE A 17 6.42 1.71 0.99
CA ILE A 17 5.23 1.19 0.31
C ILE A 17 5.13 -0.34 0.48
N LYS A 18 6.24 -1.07 0.40
CA LYS A 18 6.25 -2.52 0.61
C LYS A 18 5.89 -2.91 2.05
N GLN A 19 6.37 -2.15 3.04
CA GLN A 19 6.01 -2.38 4.45
C GLN A 19 4.52 -2.15 4.67
N GLU A 20 3.98 -1.08 4.10
CA GLU A 20 2.55 -0.75 4.23
C GLU A 20 1.65 -1.79 3.58
N LEU A 21 1.99 -2.24 2.35
CA LEU A 21 1.30 -3.35 1.68
C LEU A 21 1.32 -4.65 2.50
N LYS A 22 2.43 -4.92 3.20
CA LYS A 22 2.53 -6.10 4.07
C LYS A 22 1.62 -5.98 5.29
N ARG A 23 1.61 -4.83 5.96
CA ARG A 23 0.73 -4.55 7.11
C ARG A 23 -0.73 -4.68 6.74
N PHE A 24 -1.09 -4.13 5.59
CA PHE A 24 -2.43 -4.18 5.06
C PHE A 24 -2.90 -5.63 4.85
N LYS A 25 -2.07 -6.49 4.23
CA LYS A 25 -2.37 -7.93 4.07
C LYS A 25 -2.49 -8.69 5.39
N GLU A 26 -1.72 -8.30 6.40
CA GLU A 26 -1.81 -8.88 7.75
C GLU A 26 -3.11 -8.44 8.46
N GLN A 27 -3.50 -7.17 8.32
CA GLN A 27 -4.77 -6.67 8.84
C GLN A 27 -5.98 -7.30 8.15
N GLU A 28 -5.95 -7.43 6.82
CA GLU A 28 -7.03 -8.06 6.05
C GLU A 28 -7.25 -9.52 6.48
N LYS A 29 -6.17 -10.26 6.78
CA LYS A 29 -6.24 -11.61 7.36
C LYS A 29 -6.90 -11.62 8.73
N GLY A 30 -6.47 -10.75 9.64
CA GLY A 30 -7.05 -10.66 10.98
C GLY A 30 -8.51 -10.20 10.99
N ILE A 31 -8.90 -9.34 10.05
CA ILE A 31 -10.28 -8.86 9.90
C ILE A 31 -11.18 -9.92 9.27
N LYS A 32 -10.70 -10.65 8.26
CA LYS A 32 -11.43 -11.80 7.67
C LYS A 32 -11.76 -12.88 8.71
N GLU A 33 -10.92 -13.07 9.71
CA GLU A 33 -11.17 -13.99 10.83
C GLU A 33 -12.22 -13.46 11.82
N LEU A 34 -12.37 -12.13 11.97
CA LEU A 34 -13.20 -11.51 13.01
C LEU A 34 -14.59 -11.05 12.51
N ARG A 35 -14.71 -10.52 11.28
CA ARG A 35 -16.01 -10.08 10.69
C ARG A 35 -15.98 -10.10 9.15
N PRO A 36 -16.78 -10.97 8.49
CA PRO A 36 -16.73 -11.12 7.03
C PRO A 36 -17.49 -10.04 6.23
N GLU A 37 -18.31 -9.18 6.85
CA GLU A 37 -19.29 -8.34 6.12
C GLU A 37 -19.22 -6.84 6.44
N LEU A 38 -18.07 -6.18 6.24
CA LEU A 38 -17.99 -4.72 6.31
C LEU A 38 -17.36 -4.14 5.03
N PRO A 39 -17.94 -3.05 4.47
CA PRO A 39 -17.44 -2.36 3.27
C PRO A 39 -16.10 -1.64 3.48
N PHE A 40 -15.44 -1.87 4.62
CA PHE A 40 -14.04 -1.54 4.86
C PHE A 40 -13.14 -2.06 3.74
N LEU A 41 -13.44 -3.26 3.21
CA LEU A 41 -12.75 -3.87 2.07
C LEU A 41 -12.64 -2.97 0.84
N ALA A 42 -13.65 -2.14 0.54
CA ALA A 42 -13.63 -1.33 -0.68
C ALA A 42 -12.70 -0.10 -0.57
N VAL A 43 -12.61 0.52 0.62
CA VAL A 43 -11.67 1.63 0.86
C VAL A 43 -10.24 1.11 0.94
N GLU A 44 -10.10 -0.05 1.57
CA GLU A 44 -8.87 -0.80 1.69
C GLU A 44 -8.34 -1.28 0.31
N GLU A 45 -9.15 -1.92 -0.53
CA GLU A 45 -8.75 -2.31 -1.89
C GLU A 45 -8.30 -1.11 -2.72
N ASN A 46 -9.00 0.02 -2.61
CA ASN A 46 -8.60 1.25 -3.27
C ASN A 46 -7.24 1.76 -2.78
N TYR A 47 -6.93 1.58 -1.49
CA TYR A 47 -5.65 1.93 -0.89
C TYR A 47 -4.52 0.99 -1.35
N GLU A 48 -4.74 -0.33 -1.37
CA GLU A 48 -3.77 -1.31 -1.89
C GLU A 48 -3.44 -1.01 -3.36
N VAL A 49 -4.47 -0.79 -4.20
CA VAL A 49 -4.31 -0.44 -5.62
C VAL A 49 -3.53 0.86 -5.80
N LEU A 50 -3.71 1.85 -4.92
CA LEU A 50 -2.95 3.10 -4.91
C LEU A 50 -1.48 2.87 -4.58
N LEU A 51 -1.18 2.05 -3.56
CA LEU A 51 0.18 1.66 -3.19
C LEU A 51 0.88 0.90 -4.32
N GLU A 52 0.19 -0.03 -4.98
CA GLU A 52 0.75 -0.75 -6.14
C GLU A 52 1.03 0.19 -7.33
N LYS A 53 0.14 1.14 -7.61
CA LYS A 53 0.35 2.16 -8.66
C LYS A 53 1.55 3.04 -8.34
N LEU A 54 1.73 3.46 -7.08
CA LEU A 54 2.91 4.21 -6.64
C LEU A 54 4.19 3.39 -6.82
N LEU A 55 4.17 2.11 -6.44
CA LEU A 55 5.32 1.23 -6.61
C LEU A 55 5.73 1.07 -8.09
N LYS A 56 4.76 0.96 -9.00
CA LYS A 56 4.98 0.90 -10.46
C LYS A 56 5.56 2.20 -11.01
N LYS A 57 5.13 3.36 -10.51
CA LYS A 57 5.66 4.68 -10.92
C LYS A 57 7.08 4.96 -10.41
N LEU A 58 7.49 4.31 -9.31
CA LEU A 58 8.84 4.44 -8.76
C LEU A 58 9.84 3.48 -9.42
N LYS A 59 9.38 2.54 -10.27
CA LYS A 59 10.23 1.58 -10.98
C LYS A 59 11.09 2.28 -12.02
#